data_AF-A0A4Q5ACU9-F1
#
_entry.id   AF-A0A4Q5ACU9-F1
#
_cell.length_a   1.000
_cell.length_b   1.000
_cell.length_c   1.000
_cell.angle_alpha   90.00
_cell.angle_beta   90.00
_cell.angle_gamma   90.00
#
_symmetry.space_group_name_H-M   'P 1'
#
loop_
_entity.id
_entity.type
_entity.pdbx_description
1 polymer ?
#
loop_
_entity_poly.entity_id
_entity_poly.type
_entity_poly.pdbx_seq_one_letter_code
_entity_poly.pdbx_strand_id
1 'polypeptide(L)'
;MPNTDRLTDAQREAIDALTSAPQYAGASKLRIFMRLPAKHKAAYFREHFLVPCIAAVIAIALCTFVIVRIASPRERPALYAAVVDSSLPLGEAAKLEQSTEHELGADVIVDDYFDTTKDGISKLQTMISSEQIDVVIAPRTVFKELASYGYFSNLHEALPAAEYGQLHAYTQDFRGFDDSQLADDVDDSGSGRGAAEPYGLKLERAGEWHRHADGSDALVGIVANTKQQANAQRFIDYLYH
;
A
#
# COMPACT_ATOMS: atom_id res chain seq x y z
N MET A 1 68.68 -7.87 66.66
CA MET A 1 67.75 -7.88 65.50
C MET A 1 68.55 -8.14 64.24
N PRO A 2 68.15 -9.13 63.43
CA PRO A 2 68.27 -9.01 61.98
C PRO A 2 66.90 -9.21 61.28
N ASN A 3 66.82 -8.61 60.10
CA ASN A 3 65.64 -8.16 59.38
C ASN A 3 64.85 -9.32 58.71
N THR A 4 63.56 -9.45 59.02
CA THR A 4 62.62 -10.39 58.38
C THR A 4 61.92 -9.70 57.21
N ASP A 5 62.56 -9.67 56.05
CA ASP A 5 61.95 -9.16 54.81
C ASP A 5 62.46 -9.95 53.59
N ARG A 6 62.13 -11.25 53.55
CA ARG A 6 62.31 -12.05 52.34
C ARG A 6 60.99 -12.75 52.02
N LEU A 7 60.30 -12.22 51.02
CA LEU A 7 59.21 -12.89 50.33
C LEU A 7 59.65 -14.31 49.96
N THR A 8 58.81 -15.29 50.26
CA THR A 8 59.04 -16.67 49.83
C THR A 8 58.98 -16.75 48.31
N ASP A 9 59.64 -17.76 47.72
CA ASP A 9 59.70 -17.88 46.26
C ASP A 9 58.30 -18.01 45.63
N ALA A 10 57.37 -18.67 46.33
CA ALA A 10 55.97 -18.74 45.93
C ALA A 10 55.24 -17.38 45.96
N GLN A 11 55.59 -16.49 46.90
CA GLN A 11 55.03 -15.14 46.95
C GLN A 11 55.62 -14.24 45.86
N ARG A 12 56.90 -14.42 45.51
CA ARG A 12 57.50 -13.72 44.36
C ARG A 12 56.86 -14.15 43.05
N GLU A 13 56.64 -15.44 42.86
CA GLU A 13 56.00 -15.98 41.66
C GLU A 13 54.55 -15.51 41.52
N ALA A 14 53.80 -15.44 42.63
CA ALA A 14 52.45 -14.88 42.62
C ALA A 14 52.42 -13.37 42.32
N ILE A 15 53.39 -12.61 42.85
CA ILE A 15 53.52 -11.18 42.55
C ILE A 15 53.92 -10.97 41.09
N ASP A 16 54.85 -11.76 40.55
CA ASP A 16 55.24 -11.72 39.13
C ASP A 16 54.07 -12.08 38.21
N ALA A 17 53.24 -13.07 38.56
CA ALA A 17 52.04 -13.43 37.81
C ALA A 17 50.95 -12.35 37.84
N LEU A 18 50.86 -11.56 38.92
CA LEU A 18 49.90 -10.46 39.06
C LEU A 18 50.41 -9.13 38.48
N THR A 19 51.73 -8.94 38.40
CA THR A 19 52.38 -7.74 37.84
C THR A 19 52.73 -7.87 36.36
N SER A 20 52.80 -9.09 35.84
CA SER A 20 52.95 -9.32 34.40
C SER A 20 51.68 -8.88 33.66
N ALA A 21 51.87 -8.05 32.63
CA ALA A 21 50.77 -7.53 31.84
C ALA A 21 49.93 -8.70 31.29
N PRO A 22 48.58 -8.63 31.36
CA PRO A 22 47.73 -9.69 30.84
C PRO A 22 48.13 -10.01 29.40
N GLN A 23 48.27 -11.29 29.07
CA GLN A 23 48.87 -11.80 27.83
C GLN A 23 48.22 -11.25 26.53
N TYR A 24 47.09 -10.56 26.64
CA TYR A 24 46.32 -9.96 25.54
C TYR A 24 45.86 -8.51 25.79
N ALA A 25 46.48 -7.78 26.72
CA ALA A 25 46.13 -6.39 27.00
C ALA A 25 46.24 -5.52 25.73
N GLY A 26 45.15 -4.84 25.35
CA GLY A 26 45.09 -3.96 24.18
C GLY A 26 44.90 -4.65 22.81
N ALA A 27 44.79 -5.98 22.75
CA ALA A 27 44.53 -6.68 21.49
C ALA A 27 43.04 -6.61 21.07
N SER A 28 42.78 -6.44 19.76
CA SER A 28 41.42 -6.54 19.22
C SER A 28 40.80 -7.91 19.55
N LYS A 29 39.52 -7.93 19.96
CA LYS A 29 38.77 -9.15 20.34
C LYS A 29 38.89 -10.27 19.30
N LEU A 30 39.01 -9.92 18.02
CA LEU A 30 39.19 -10.84 16.90
C LEU A 30 40.57 -11.54 16.92
N ARG A 31 41.65 -10.81 17.26
CA ARG A 31 42.99 -11.40 17.42
C ARG A 31 43.08 -12.32 18.64
N ILE A 32 42.39 -11.96 19.73
CA ILE A 32 42.32 -12.79 20.94
C ILE A 32 41.61 -14.11 20.62
N PHE A 33 40.45 -14.04 19.95
CA PHE A 33 39.70 -15.21 19.50
C PHE A 33 40.51 -16.14 18.59
N MET A 34 41.28 -15.60 17.64
CA MET A 34 42.12 -16.42 16.75
C MET A 34 43.22 -17.19 17.51
N ARG A 35 43.79 -16.61 18.57
CA ARG A 35 44.92 -17.18 19.33
C ARG A 35 44.50 -18.07 20.52
N LEU A 36 43.22 -18.08 20.90
CA LEU A 36 42.71 -18.94 21.98
C LEU A 36 42.81 -20.45 21.62
N PRO A 37 43.12 -21.34 22.59
CA PRO A 37 43.02 -22.78 22.41
C PRO A 37 41.58 -23.20 22.06
N ALA A 38 41.40 -24.23 21.22
CA ALA A 38 40.08 -24.66 20.74
C ALA A 38 39.04 -24.89 21.85
N LYS A 39 39.48 -25.34 23.04
CA LYS A 39 38.63 -25.59 24.21
C LYS A 39 37.95 -24.33 24.78
N HIS A 40 38.54 -23.15 24.60
CA HIS A 40 38.04 -21.89 25.16
C HIS A 40 37.39 -20.95 24.11
N LYS A 41 37.53 -21.27 22.82
CA LYS A 41 36.97 -20.46 21.73
C LYS A 41 35.44 -20.35 21.80
N ALA A 42 34.73 -21.43 22.12
CA ALA A 42 33.27 -21.44 22.18
C ALA A 42 32.73 -20.51 23.29
N ALA A 43 33.34 -20.54 24.48
CA ALA A 43 32.97 -19.66 25.58
C ALA A 43 33.24 -18.19 25.24
N TYR A 44 34.43 -17.89 24.71
CA TYR A 44 34.81 -16.53 24.31
C TYR A 44 33.94 -15.96 23.17
N PHE A 45 33.55 -16.81 22.21
CA PHE A 45 32.63 -16.43 21.14
C PHE A 45 31.25 -16.08 21.69
N ARG A 46 30.70 -16.91 22.58
CA ARG A 46 29.41 -16.66 23.23
C ARG A 46 29.41 -15.34 24.00
N GLU A 47 30.50 -15.04 24.70
CA GLU A 47 30.60 -13.89 25.59
C GLU A 47 30.86 -12.56 24.86
N HIS A 48 31.54 -12.60 23.70
CA HIS A 48 31.96 -11.37 23.02
C HIS A 48 31.47 -11.19 21.58
N PHE A 49 31.05 -12.26 20.90
CA PHE A 49 30.68 -12.22 19.49
C PHE A 49 29.21 -12.59 19.24
N LEU A 50 28.54 -13.29 20.16
CA LEU A 50 27.16 -13.72 19.96
C LEU A 50 26.18 -12.54 19.81
N VAL A 51 26.22 -11.56 20.72
CA VAL A 51 25.35 -10.37 20.64
C VAL A 51 25.65 -9.52 19.39
N PRO A 52 26.91 -9.19 19.06
CA PRO A 52 27.24 -8.52 17.80
C PRO A 52 26.83 -9.31 16.55
N CYS A 53 26.98 -10.64 16.55
CA CYS A 53 26.56 -11.49 15.44
C CYS A 53 25.04 -11.48 15.26
N ILE A 54 24.27 -11.59 16.35
CA ILE A 54 22.79 -11.50 16.29
C ILE A 54 22.39 -10.12 15.77
N ALA A 55 22.99 -9.04 16.27
CA ALA A 55 22.72 -7.68 15.80
C ALA A 55 23.02 -7.52 14.30
N ALA A 56 24.14 -8.09 13.82
CA ALA A 56 24.49 -8.08 12.40
C ALA A 56 23.48 -8.87 11.55
N VAL A 57 23.02 -10.05 12.03
CA VAL A 57 21.99 -10.84 11.35
C VAL A 57 20.67 -10.07 11.26
N ILE A 58 20.24 -9.42 12.35
CA ILE A 58 19.03 -8.59 12.36
C ILE A 58 19.17 -7.42 11.37
N ALA A 59 20.32 -6.74 11.37
CA ALA A 59 20.58 -5.65 10.45
C ALA A 59 20.52 -6.11 8.98
N ILE A 60 21.14 -7.26 8.66
CA ILE A 60 21.08 -7.85 7.31
C ILE A 60 19.65 -8.23 6.95
N ALA A 61 18.89 -8.82 7.87
CA ALA A 61 17.49 -9.18 7.64
C ALA A 61 16.62 -7.94 7.37
N LEU A 62 16.80 -6.86 8.13
CA LEU A 62 16.10 -5.58 7.92
C LEU A 62 16.49 -4.95 6.58
N CYS A 63 17.78 -4.89 6.25
CA CYS A 63 18.23 -4.39 4.96
C CYS A 63 17.64 -5.21 3.81
N THR A 64 17.65 -6.54 3.92
CA THR A 64 17.07 -7.43 2.92
C THR A 64 15.57 -7.20 2.79
N PHE A 65 14.84 -7.08 3.90
CA PHE A 65 13.41 -6.79 3.89
C PHE A 65 13.10 -5.45 3.19
N VAL A 66 13.86 -4.40 3.49
CA VAL A 66 13.70 -3.09 2.83
C VAL A 66 14.02 -3.19 1.34
N ILE A 67 15.11 -3.87 0.96
CA ILE A 67 15.48 -4.07 -0.45
C ILE A 67 14.38 -4.83 -1.19
N VAL A 68 13.84 -5.91 -0.61
CA VAL A 68 12.74 -6.68 -1.20
C VAL A 68 11.49 -5.80 -1.35
N ARG A 69 11.16 -4.96 -0.37
CA ARG A 69 9.98 -4.07 -0.45
C ARG A 69 10.14 -2.94 -1.48
N ILE A 70 11.37 -2.51 -1.73
CA ILE A 70 11.69 -1.52 -2.77
C ILE A 70 11.73 -2.18 -4.16
N ALA A 71 12.33 -3.37 -4.27
CA ALA A 71 12.49 -4.10 -5.53
C ALA A 71 11.21 -4.82 -5.97
N SER A 72 10.36 -5.18 -5.03
CA SER A 72 9.01 -5.71 -5.25
C SER A 72 8.00 -4.75 -4.63
N PRO A 73 7.72 -3.59 -5.28
CA PRO A 73 6.53 -2.82 -4.97
C PRO A 73 5.34 -3.80 -4.96
N ARG A 74 4.39 -3.63 -4.03
CA ARG A 74 3.14 -4.39 -4.10
C ARG A 74 2.58 -4.15 -5.50
N GLU A 75 2.52 -5.20 -6.32
CA GLU A 75 1.93 -5.11 -7.65
C GLU A 75 0.49 -4.69 -7.42
N ARG A 76 0.21 -3.42 -7.71
CA ARG A 76 -1.15 -2.92 -7.74
C ARG A 76 -1.87 -3.70 -8.85
N PRO A 77 -3.14 -4.11 -8.66
CA PRO A 77 -3.87 -4.73 -9.75
C PRO A 77 -3.89 -3.80 -10.97
N ALA A 78 -4.03 -4.41 -12.14
CA ALA A 78 -4.16 -3.68 -13.39
C ALA A 78 -5.44 -2.83 -13.42
N LEU A 79 -6.44 -3.19 -12.61
CA LEU A 79 -7.65 -2.41 -12.36
C LEU A 79 -8.17 -2.66 -10.95
N TYR A 80 -8.54 -1.60 -10.22
CA TYR A 80 -9.31 -1.71 -9.00
C TYR A 80 -10.65 -0.97 -9.13
N ALA A 81 -11.75 -1.71 -9.09
CA ALA A 81 -13.11 -1.19 -9.08
C ALA A 81 -13.69 -1.25 -7.65
N ALA A 82 -14.12 -0.10 -7.13
CA ALA A 82 -14.84 -0.02 -5.86
C ALA A 82 -16.35 -0.02 -6.13
N VAL A 83 -17.06 -0.94 -5.51
CA VAL A 83 -18.53 -1.02 -5.55
C VAL A 83 -19.08 -0.58 -4.19
N VAL A 84 -19.87 0.48 -4.19
CA VAL A 84 -20.36 1.13 -2.97
C VAL A 84 -21.79 0.69 -2.65
N ASP A 85 -22.08 0.53 -1.35
CA ASP A 85 -23.38 0.16 -0.79
C ASP A 85 -24.00 -1.11 -1.39
N SER A 86 -23.15 -2.11 -1.66
CA SER A 86 -23.55 -3.44 -2.14
C SER A 86 -24.60 -3.38 -3.27
N SER A 87 -24.33 -2.55 -4.29
CA SER A 87 -25.13 -2.54 -5.52
C SER A 87 -25.09 -3.89 -6.27
N LEU A 88 -24.23 -4.81 -5.83
CA LEU A 88 -24.14 -6.20 -6.24
C LEU A 88 -24.70 -7.15 -5.16
N PRO A 89 -25.47 -8.19 -5.55
CA PRO A 89 -25.78 -9.32 -4.69
C PRO A 89 -24.53 -10.07 -4.20
N LEU A 90 -24.67 -10.79 -3.09
CA LEU A 90 -23.57 -11.54 -2.47
C LEU A 90 -22.93 -12.52 -3.47
N GLY A 91 -21.63 -12.36 -3.69
CA GLY A 91 -20.83 -13.22 -4.56
C GLY A 91 -20.82 -12.81 -6.04
N GLU A 92 -21.60 -11.80 -6.45
CA GLU A 92 -21.57 -11.29 -7.82
C GLU A 92 -20.33 -10.42 -8.08
N ALA A 93 -19.78 -9.75 -7.06
CA ALA A 93 -18.50 -9.05 -7.18
C ALA A 93 -17.36 -9.96 -7.65
N ALA A 94 -17.24 -11.16 -7.07
CA ALA A 94 -16.22 -12.14 -7.48
C ALA A 94 -16.44 -12.68 -8.92
N LYS A 95 -17.68 -12.77 -9.38
CA LYS A 95 -17.98 -13.18 -10.76
C LYS A 95 -17.67 -12.06 -11.75
N LEU A 96 -18.00 -10.81 -11.40
CA LEU A 96 -17.66 -9.64 -12.18
C LEU A 96 -16.14 -9.48 -12.28
N GLU A 97 -15.43 -9.67 -11.15
CA GLU A 97 -13.96 -9.72 -11.10
C GLU A 97 -13.42 -10.75 -12.08
N GLN A 98 -13.81 -12.03 -11.95
CA GLN A 98 -13.33 -13.10 -12.82
C GLN A 98 -13.60 -12.85 -14.31
N SER A 99 -14.79 -12.34 -14.65
CA SER A 99 -15.16 -12.07 -16.04
C SER A 99 -14.35 -10.89 -16.60
N THR A 100 -14.12 -9.87 -15.78
CA THR A 100 -13.30 -8.71 -16.14
C THR A 100 -11.82 -9.10 -16.27
N GLU A 101 -11.27 -9.93 -15.37
CA GLU A 101 -9.91 -10.45 -15.49
C GLU A 101 -9.70 -11.21 -16.80
N HIS A 102 -10.67 -12.05 -17.16
CA HIS A 102 -10.63 -12.82 -18.39
C HIS A 102 -10.65 -11.90 -19.63
N GLU A 103 -11.51 -10.87 -19.63
CA GLU A 103 -11.62 -9.91 -20.74
C GLU A 103 -10.39 -9.01 -20.85
N LEU A 104 -9.89 -8.50 -19.73
CA LEU A 104 -8.75 -7.60 -19.71
C LEU A 104 -7.42 -8.34 -19.93
N GLY A 105 -7.37 -9.63 -19.57
CA GLY A 105 -6.16 -10.45 -19.55
C GLY A 105 -5.17 -9.98 -18.48
N ALA A 106 -5.67 -9.43 -17.38
CA ALA A 106 -4.87 -8.77 -16.34
C ALA A 106 -5.51 -8.93 -14.95
N ASP A 107 -4.73 -8.70 -13.90
CA ASP A 107 -5.17 -8.77 -12.49
C ASP A 107 -6.18 -7.66 -12.20
N VAL A 108 -7.38 -8.02 -11.72
CA VAL A 108 -8.47 -7.09 -11.44
C VAL A 108 -8.98 -7.34 -10.03
N ILE A 109 -9.31 -6.26 -9.32
CA ILE A 109 -10.03 -6.35 -8.05
C ILE A 109 -11.37 -5.64 -8.18
N VAL A 110 -12.46 -6.32 -7.77
CA VAL A 110 -13.79 -5.72 -7.59
C VAL A 110 -14.15 -5.82 -6.10
N ASP A 111 -13.97 -4.73 -5.35
CA ASP A 111 -14.25 -4.69 -3.90
C ASP A 111 -15.62 -4.06 -3.64
N ASP A 112 -16.57 -4.85 -3.15
CA ASP A 112 -17.94 -4.45 -2.79
C ASP A 112 -18.13 -4.13 -1.30
N TYR A 113 -17.03 -4.01 -0.55
CA TYR A 113 -17.03 -3.80 0.90
C TYR A 113 -17.18 -2.32 1.33
N PHE A 114 -17.41 -1.40 0.39
CA PHE A 114 -17.55 0.03 0.70
C PHE A 114 -18.98 0.36 1.15
N ASP A 115 -19.24 0.21 2.45
CA ASP A 115 -20.53 0.50 3.09
C ASP A 115 -20.54 1.92 3.70
N THR A 116 -21.37 2.81 3.16
CA THR A 116 -21.48 4.21 3.59
C THR A 116 -22.14 4.38 4.96
N THR A 117 -22.84 3.37 5.47
CA THR A 117 -23.39 3.37 6.84
C THR A 117 -22.31 3.14 7.91
N LYS A 118 -21.12 2.74 7.49
CA LYS A 118 -19.94 2.53 8.34
C LYS A 118 -18.83 3.52 7.97
N ASP A 119 -17.62 3.05 7.77
CA ASP A 119 -16.43 3.80 7.39
C ASP A 119 -16.10 3.70 5.88
N GLY A 120 -17.03 3.23 5.06
CA GLY A 120 -16.83 2.96 3.63
C GLY A 120 -16.38 4.19 2.84
N ILE A 121 -16.97 5.36 3.09
CA ILE A 121 -16.56 6.60 2.41
C ILE A 121 -15.14 7.00 2.79
N SER A 122 -14.78 7.02 4.08
CA SER A 122 -13.43 7.39 4.51
C SER A 122 -12.37 6.41 4.00
N LYS A 123 -12.67 5.11 3.98
CA LYS A 123 -11.82 4.08 3.36
C LYS A 123 -11.65 4.37 1.87
N LEU A 124 -12.75 4.61 1.14
CA LEU A 124 -12.73 4.89 -0.29
C LEU A 124 -11.90 6.14 -0.62
N GLN A 125 -12.11 7.24 0.11
CA GLN A 125 -11.36 8.49 -0.05
C GLN A 125 -9.86 8.30 0.17
N THR A 126 -9.47 7.53 1.19
CA THR A 126 -8.07 7.19 1.47
C THR A 126 -7.47 6.37 0.32
N MET A 127 -8.22 5.41 -0.22
CA MET A 127 -7.77 4.59 -1.34
C MET A 127 -7.69 5.36 -2.66
N ILE A 128 -8.62 6.29 -2.91
CA ILE A 128 -8.55 7.23 -4.04
C ILE A 128 -7.33 8.14 -3.89
N SER A 129 -7.10 8.72 -2.71
CA SER A 129 -5.95 9.62 -2.46
C SER A 129 -4.59 8.92 -2.55
N SER A 130 -4.54 7.61 -2.28
CA SER A 130 -3.36 6.78 -2.50
C SER A 130 -3.28 6.19 -3.91
N GLU A 131 -4.11 6.69 -4.83
CA GLU A 131 -4.14 6.31 -6.24
C GLU A 131 -4.35 4.80 -6.41
N GLN A 132 -5.13 4.15 -5.55
CA GLN A 132 -5.39 2.70 -5.63
C GLN A 132 -6.66 2.37 -6.41
N ILE A 133 -7.69 3.21 -6.33
CA ILE A 133 -8.98 3.02 -7.01
C ILE A 133 -8.91 3.61 -8.42
N ASP A 134 -9.41 2.87 -9.40
CA ASP A 134 -9.47 3.29 -10.80
C ASP A 134 -10.89 3.64 -11.24
N VAL A 135 -11.86 2.87 -10.74
CA VAL A 135 -13.27 3.02 -11.09
C VAL A 135 -14.11 2.93 -9.81
N VAL A 136 -15.16 3.74 -9.72
CA VAL A 136 -16.17 3.62 -8.67
C VAL A 136 -17.52 3.34 -9.30
N ILE A 137 -18.22 2.34 -8.77
CA ILE A 137 -19.62 2.06 -9.02
C ILE A 137 -20.39 2.38 -7.75
N ALA A 138 -21.32 3.32 -7.82
CA ALA A 138 -22.06 3.77 -6.63
C ALA A 138 -23.50 4.15 -6.96
N PRO A 139 -24.42 4.07 -5.98
CA PRO A 139 -25.74 4.67 -6.10
C PRO A 139 -25.64 6.17 -6.39
N ARG A 140 -26.60 6.70 -7.14
CA ARG A 140 -26.62 8.11 -7.58
C ARG A 140 -26.35 9.15 -6.50
N THR A 141 -26.86 8.94 -5.29
CA THR A 141 -26.68 9.87 -4.16
C THR A 141 -25.22 9.95 -3.74
N VAL A 142 -24.58 8.79 -3.56
CA VAL A 142 -23.17 8.69 -3.17
C VAL A 142 -22.27 9.14 -4.31
N PHE A 143 -22.60 8.78 -5.55
CA PHE A 143 -21.85 9.22 -6.73
C PHE A 143 -21.81 10.75 -6.83
N LYS A 144 -22.94 11.43 -6.58
CA LYS A 144 -23.01 12.90 -6.57
C LYS A 144 -22.09 13.52 -5.52
N GLU A 145 -22.05 12.94 -4.32
CA GLU A 145 -21.19 13.40 -3.23
C GLU A 145 -19.71 13.24 -3.62
N LEU A 146 -19.32 12.08 -4.14
CA LEU A 146 -17.96 11.82 -4.63
C LEU A 146 -17.56 12.75 -5.78
N ALA A 147 -18.50 13.06 -6.69
CA ALA A 147 -18.28 14.03 -7.77
C ALA A 147 -18.02 15.44 -7.21
N SER A 148 -18.75 15.87 -6.17
CA SER A 148 -18.54 17.18 -5.55
C SER A 148 -17.17 17.34 -4.88
N TYR A 149 -16.54 16.24 -4.47
CA TYR A 149 -15.15 16.21 -4.00
C TYR A 149 -14.11 16.28 -5.14
N GLY A 150 -14.54 16.22 -6.40
CA GLY A 150 -13.65 16.24 -7.57
C GLY A 150 -12.96 14.90 -7.85
N TYR A 151 -13.54 13.78 -7.40
CA TYR A 151 -12.91 12.46 -7.55
C TYR A 151 -13.03 11.82 -8.92
N PHE A 152 -13.83 12.37 -9.83
CA PHE A 152 -14.08 11.76 -11.15
C PHE A 152 -13.53 12.59 -12.30
N SER A 153 -13.02 11.89 -13.33
CA SER A 153 -12.64 12.51 -14.60
C SER A 153 -13.88 12.86 -15.42
N ASN A 154 -13.81 13.95 -16.19
CA ASN A 154 -14.80 14.24 -17.23
C ASN A 154 -14.77 13.14 -18.30
N LEU A 155 -15.86 12.41 -18.49
CA LEU A 155 -15.90 11.27 -19.41
C LEU A 155 -15.76 11.69 -20.88
N HIS A 156 -16.09 12.93 -21.22
CA HIS A 156 -15.85 13.47 -22.56
C HIS A 156 -14.36 13.50 -22.91
N GLU A 157 -13.51 13.76 -21.92
CA GLU A 157 -12.05 13.80 -22.07
C GLU A 157 -11.40 12.44 -21.74
N ALA A 158 -11.98 11.72 -20.79
CA ALA A 158 -11.43 10.49 -20.26
C ALA A 158 -11.67 9.29 -21.18
N LEU A 159 -12.72 9.29 -22.01
CA LEU A 159 -13.01 8.20 -22.94
C LEU A 159 -12.52 8.54 -24.35
N PRO A 160 -12.11 7.52 -25.16
CA PRO A 160 -11.92 7.70 -26.59
C PRO A 160 -13.17 8.30 -27.26
N ALA A 161 -12.99 9.24 -28.19
CA ALA A 161 -14.11 9.98 -28.81
C ALA A 161 -15.17 9.08 -29.45
N ALA A 162 -14.77 7.93 -30.03
CA ALA A 162 -15.69 6.96 -30.62
C ALA A 162 -16.53 6.24 -29.56
N GLU A 163 -15.95 5.93 -28.40
CA GLU A 163 -16.62 5.29 -27.27
C GLU A 163 -17.55 6.29 -26.58
N TYR A 164 -17.07 7.51 -26.29
CA TYR A 164 -17.91 8.58 -25.77
C TYR A 164 -19.10 8.88 -26.70
N GLY A 165 -18.88 8.91 -28.01
CA GLY A 165 -19.97 9.12 -28.98
C GLY A 165 -21.08 8.07 -28.88
N GLN A 166 -20.76 6.83 -28.50
CA GLN A 166 -21.75 5.76 -28.29
C GLN A 166 -22.43 5.85 -26.93
N LEU A 167 -21.69 6.30 -25.91
CA LEU A 167 -22.14 6.29 -24.51
C LEU A 167 -22.71 7.62 -24.01
N HIS A 168 -22.55 8.74 -24.72
CA HIS A 168 -22.97 10.08 -24.26
C HIS A 168 -24.45 10.19 -23.91
N ALA A 169 -25.30 9.35 -24.52
CA ALA A 169 -26.73 9.32 -24.18
C ALA A 169 -27.00 8.78 -22.76
N TYR A 170 -26.03 8.08 -22.17
CA TYR A 170 -26.09 7.46 -20.85
C TYR A 170 -25.24 8.21 -19.82
N THR A 171 -24.50 9.24 -20.23
CA THR A 171 -23.75 10.07 -19.29
C THR A 171 -24.70 10.90 -18.43
N GLN A 172 -24.29 11.16 -17.21
CA GLN A 172 -24.99 12.04 -16.29
C GLN A 172 -24.04 13.08 -15.74
N ASP A 173 -24.50 14.33 -15.83
CA ASP A 173 -23.74 15.47 -15.36
C ASP A 173 -23.85 15.61 -13.84
N PHE A 174 -22.72 15.86 -13.20
CA PHE A 174 -22.66 16.25 -11.80
C PHE A 174 -21.76 17.48 -11.65
N ARG A 175 -21.99 18.26 -10.60
CA ARG A 175 -21.10 19.39 -10.30
C ARG A 175 -19.84 18.88 -9.61
N GLY A 176 -18.70 19.25 -10.17
CA GLY A 176 -17.39 18.89 -9.65
C GLY A 176 -16.91 19.80 -8.52
N PHE A 177 -15.63 19.65 -8.18
CA PHE A 177 -14.92 20.57 -7.31
C PHE A 177 -14.56 21.86 -8.08
N ASP A 178 -14.60 23.02 -7.39
CA ASP A 178 -14.14 24.31 -7.92
C ASP A 178 -12.91 24.76 -7.13
N ASP A 179 -11.75 24.78 -7.79
CA ASP A 179 -10.48 25.20 -7.22
C ASP A 179 -10.25 26.72 -7.29
N SER A 180 -11.10 27.45 -8.01
CA SER A 180 -11.00 28.90 -8.19
C SER A 180 -11.52 29.71 -6.98
N GLN A 181 -12.31 29.07 -6.11
CA GLN A 181 -12.89 29.65 -4.91
C GLN A 181 -12.44 28.93 -3.63
N LEU A 182 -11.12 28.80 -3.42
CA LEU A 182 -10.55 28.53 -2.10
C LEU A 182 -10.86 29.72 -1.18
N ALA A 183 -12.09 29.81 -0.69
CA ALA A 183 -12.43 30.69 0.41
C ALA A 183 -11.69 30.17 1.66
N ASP A 184 -11.26 31.07 2.55
CA ASP A 184 -10.53 30.78 3.80
C ASP A 184 -11.29 29.86 4.79
N ASP A 185 -12.47 29.34 4.41
CA ASP A 185 -13.22 28.34 5.16
C ASP A 185 -12.65 26.94 4.86
N VAL A 186 -11.82 26.47 5.78
CA VAL A 186 -11.11 25.17 5.79
C VAL A 186 -12.07 23.95 5.80
N ASP A 187 -13.38 24.15 5.80
CA ASP A 187 -14.40 23.10 5.99
C ASP A 187 -15.20 22.73 4.72
N ASP A 188 -14.91 23.33 3.55
CA ASP A 188 -15.61 23.00 2.30
C ASP A 188 -15.02 21.72 1.67
N SER A 189 -15.22 20.59 2.36
CA SER A 189 -15.03 19.26 1.81
C SER A 189 -16.01 19.09 0.64
N GLY A 190 -15.55 19.36 -0.58
CA GLY A 190 -16.32 19.24 -1.82
C GLY A 190 -17.43 20.26 -1.96
N SER A 191 -17.08 21.45 -2.46
CA SER A 191 -18.05 22.53 -2.60
C SER A 191 -19.22 22.18 -3.56
N GLY A 192 -19.02 21.23 -4.49
CA GLY A 192 -19.99 20.96 -5.56
C GLY A 192 -20.34 22.20 -6.37
N ARG A 193 -19.45 23.20 -6.36
CA ARG A 193 -19.62 24.49 -7.05
C ARG A 193 -18.99 24.51 -8.43
N GLY A 194 -18.22 23.47 -8.76
CA GLY A 194 -17.58 23.32 -10.07
C GLY A 194 -18.60 23.22 -11.20
N ALA A 195 -18.07 23.20 -12.43
CA ALA A 195 -18.86 22.98 -13.64
C ALA A 195 -19.64 21.65 -13.53
N ALA A 196 -20.82 21.64 -14.14
CA ALA A 196 -21.56 20.41 -14.33
C ALA A 196 -21.01 19.73 -15.58
N GLU A 197 -20.38 18.57 -15.41
CA GLU A 197 -19.69 17.83 -16.46
C GLU A 197 -20.11 16.35 -16.40
N PRO A 198 -19.99 15.60 -17.53
CA PRO A 198 -20.42 14.21 -17.61
C PRO A 198 -19.44 13.30 -16.85
N TYR A 199 -19.56 13.24 -15.53
CA TYR A 199 -18.67 12.47 -14.66
C TYR A 199 -19.09 11.02 -14.47
N GLY A 200 -20.38 10.70 -14.64
CA GLY A 200 -20.91 9.36 -14.41
C GLY A 200 -21.60 8.78 -15.63
N LEU A 201 -21.52 7.46 -15.79
CA LEU A 201 -22.25 6.67 -16.77
C LEU A 201 -23.29 5.82 -16.07
N LYS A 202 -24.54 5.90 -16.51
CA LYS A 202 -25.64 5.11 -15.92
C LYS A 202 -25.53 3.66 -16.34
N LEU A 203 -25.52 2.76 -15.36
CA LEU A 203 -25.43 1.31 -15.62
C LEU A 203 -26.74 0.68 -16.09
N GLU A 204 -27.82 1.46 -16.23
CA GLU A 204 -29.14 1.00 -16.70
C GLU A 204 -29.12 0.33 -18.09
N ARG A 205 -28.11 0.61 -18.94
CA ARG A 205 -27.91 -0.03 -20.25
C ARG A 205 -26.62 -0.85 -20.35
N ALA A 206 -25.92 -1.06 -19.23
CA ALA A 206 -24.71 -1.89 -19.20
C ALA A 206 -25.10 -3.37 -19.19
N GLY A 207 -25.00 -4.04 -20.34
CA GLY A 207 -25.47 -5.42 -20.53
C GLY A 207 -24.77 -6.41 -19.61
N GLU A 208 -23.44 -6.31 -19.49
CA GLU A 208 -22.66 -7.16 -18.58
C GLU A 208 -22.96 -6.85 -17.12
N TRP A 209 -23.19 -5.58 -16.74
CA TRP A 209 -23.58 -5.22 -15.38
C TRP A 209 -24.88 -5.93 -14.95
N HIS A 210 -25.89 -5.97 -15.82
CA HIS A 210 -27.17 -6.62 -15.52
C HIS A 210 -27.10 -8.14 -15.39
N ARG A 211 -26.00 -8.78 -15.79
CA ARG A 211 -25.76 -10.20 -15.47
C ARG A 211 -25.40 -10.41 -14.01
N HIS A 212 -24.92 -9.36 -13.35
CA HIS A 212 -24.40 -9.37 -11.99
C HIS A 212 -25.27 -8.59 -11.01
N ALA A 213 -26.03 -7.59 -11.47
CA ALA A 213 -26.86 -6.73 -10.63
C ALA A 213 -28.30 -6.65 -11.15
N ASP A 214 -29.26 -6.45 -10.25
CA ASP A 214 -30.69 -6.37 -10.57
C ASP A 214 -31.12 -4.98 -11.12
N GLY A 215 -30.25 -4.29 -11.86
CA GLY A 215 -30.58 -3.03 -12.54
C GLY A 215 -30.72 -1.81 -11.62
N SER A 216 -29.84 -1.68 -10.63
CA SER A 216 -29.75 -0.52 -9.74
C SER A 216 -29.51 0.80 -10.50
N ASP A 217 -29.99 1.93 -9.95
CA ASP A 217 -29.68 3.33 -10.40
C ASP A 217 -28.23 3.71 -10.02
N ALA A 218 -27.32 2.76 -10.25
CA ALA A 218 -25.90 2.91 -10.02
C ALA A 218 -25.25 3.57 -11.23
N LEU A 219 -24.23 4.35 -10.93
CA LEU A 219 -23.37 4.96 -11.93
C LEU A 219 -21.96 4.46 -11.77
N VAL A 220 -21.27 4.34 -12.90
CA VAL A 220 -19.84 4.08 -12.97
C VAL A 220 -19.10 5.36 -13.36
N GLY A 221 -17.94 5.59 -12.76
CA GLY A 221 -17.09 6.74 -13.05
C GLY A 221 -15.60 6.38 -12.97
N ILE A 222 -14.80 6.99 -13.84
CA ILE A 222 -13.33 6.88 -13.80
C ILE A 222 -12.79 7.85 -12.75
N VAL A 223 -11.95 7.35 -11.85
CA VAL A 223 -11.34 8.16 -10.80
C VAL A 223 -10.29 9.12 -11.40
N ALA A 224 -10.37 10.40 -11.05
CA ALA A 224 -9.58 11.49 -11.65
C ALA A 224 -8.06 11.28 -11.59
N ASN A 225 -7.55 10.67 -10.53
CA ASN A 225 -6.12 10.43 -10.31
C ASN A 225 -5.68 8.99 -10.59
N THR A 226 -6.50 8.19 -11.29
CA THR A 226 -6.14 6.82 -11.70
C THR A 226 -4.78 6.78 -12.42
N LYS A 227 -4.00 5.72 -12.19
CA LYS A 227 -2.81 5.39 -13.01
C LYS A 227 -3.11 4.34 -14.07
N GLN A 228 -4.32 3.78 -14.09
CA GLN A 228 -4.75 2.70 -14.97
C GLN A 228 -5.84 3.16 -15.94
N GLN A 229 -5.74 4.39 -16.46
CA GLN A 229 -6.72 4.99 -17.37
C GLN A 229 -7.15 4.03 -18.50
N ALA A 230 -6.19 3.37 -19.14
CA ALA A 230 -6.48 2.45 -20.24
C ALA A 230 -7.32 1.23 -19.80
N ASN A 231 -7.04 0.67 -18.63
CA ASN A 231 -7.83 -0.46 -18.12
C ASN A 231 -9.18 0.01 -17.57
N ALA A 232 -9.28 1.21 -17.02
CA ALA A 232 -10.54 1.82 -16.61
C ALA A 232 -11.48 2.05 -17.80
N GLN A 233 -10.94 2.53 -18.93
CA GLN A 233 -11.67 2.63 -20.21
C GLN A 233 -12.12 1.26 -20.69
N ARG A 234 -11.21 0.27 -20.76
CA ARG A 234 -11.56 -1.11 -21.16
C ARG A 234 -12.62 -1.75 -20.26
N PHE A 235 -12.62 -1.43 -18.97
CA PHE A 235 -13.66 -1.88 -18.05
C PHE A 235 -15.02 -1.28 -18.38
N ILE A 236 -15.08 0.04 -18.64
CA ILE A 236 -16.32 0.67 -19.10
C ILE A 236 -16.77 0.05 -20.41
N ASP A 237 -15.89 -0.10 -21.38
CA ASP A 237 -16.19 -0.74 -22.67
C ASP A 237 -16.78 -2.15 -22.47
N TYR A 238 -16.16 -2.97 -21.61
CA TYR A 238 -16.66 -4.30 -21.24
C TYR A 238 -18.07 -4.25 -20.64
N LEU A 239 -18.36 -3.30 -19.73
CA LEU A 239 -19.68 -3.21 -19.10
C LEU A 239 -20.82 -2.96 -20.10
N TYR A 240 -20.55 -2.31 -21.23
CA TYR A 240 -21.55 -1.91 -22.23
C TYR A 240 -21.57 -2.76 -23.51
N HIS A 241 -20.73 -3.79 -23.61
CA HIS A 241 -20.77 -4.79 -24.68
C HIS A 241 -21.82 -5.90 -24.43
#